data_AF-A0A9N9WFN0-F1
#
_entry.id   AF-A0A9N9WFN0-F1
#
_cell.length_a   1.000
_cell.length_b   1.000
_cell.length_c   1.000
_cell.angle_alpha   90.00
_cell.angle_beta   90.00
_cell.angle_gamma   90.00
#
_symmetry.space_group_name_H-M   'P 1'
#
loop_
_entity.id
_entity.type
_entity.pdbx_description
1 polymer ?
#
loop_
_entity_poly.entity_id
_entity_poly.type
_entity_poly.pdbx_seq_one_letter_code
_entity_poly.pdbx_strand_id
1 'polypeptide(L)'
;MLASSQPRGIETEPGQPIPELPQDLEHLLYNEAKQLCPTYQVAKDRLFEAFEKAKLGRWIKKPLEQDQFVCEIADADPNALFA
;
A
#
# COMPACT_ATOMS: atom_id res chain seq x y z
N MET A 1 -7.90 -30.76 20.25
CA MET A 1 -7.51 -30.99 18.84
C MET A 1 -7.51 -29.65 18.14
N LEU A 2 -6.42 -29.34 17.46
CA LEU A 2 -5.98 -28.01 17.05
C LEU A 2 -6.93 -27.39 16.03
N ALA A 3 -7.38 -26.15 16.29
CA ALA A 3 -8.06 -25.34 15.29
C ALA A 3 -7.04 -24.89 14.24
N SER A 4 -7.08 -25.54 13.09
CA SER A 4 -6.30 -25.19 11.90
C SER A 4 -6.66 -23.76 11.49
N SER A 5 -5.83 -22.78 11.83
CA SER A 5 -5.92 -21.46 11.22
C SER A 5 -5.28 -21.55 9.84
N GLN A 6 -6.10 -21.74 8.80
CA GLN A 6 -5.68 -21.50 7.43
C GLN A 6 -5.20 -20.04 7.32
N PRO A 7 -4.01 -19.77 6.74
CA PRO A 7 -3.70 -18.42 6.29
C PRO A 7 -4.69 -18.11 5.17
N ARG A 8 -5.60 -17.15 5.39
CA ARG A 8 -6.40 -16.60 4.29
C ARG A 8 -5.41 -16.04 3.29
N GLY A 9 -5.28 -16.76 2.18
CA GLY A 9 -4.58 -16.26 1.01
C GLY A 9 -5.15 -14.91 0.65
N ILE A 10 -4.28 -14.06 0.12
CA ILE A 10 -4.65 -12.86 -0.62
C ILE A 10 -5.45 -13.29 -1.86
N GLU A 11 -6.71 -13.67 -1.65
CA GLU A 11 -7.71 -13.76 -2.70
C GLU A 11 -8.08 -12.30 -3.01
N THR A 12 -7.42 -11.71 -4.01
CA THR A 12 -8.02 -10.59 -4.73
C THR A 12 -9.32 -11.12 -5.32
N GLU A 13 -10.43 -10.83 -4.65
CA GLU A 13 -11.78 -11.21 -5.07
C GLU A 13 -11.94 -10.93 -6.58
N PRO A 14 -12.25 -11.94 -7.41
CA PRO A 14 -12.47 -11.73 -8.84
C PRO A 14 -13.73 -10.87 -9.03
N GLY A 15 -13.53 -9.58 -9.33
CA GLY A 15 -14.63 -8.63 -9.56
C GLY A 15 -14.50 -7.29 -8.83
N GLN A 16 -13.44 -7.05 -8.03
CA GLN A 16 -13.18 -5.68 -7.59
C GLN A 16 -12.79 -4.81 -8.79
N PRO A 17 -13.42 -3.63 -8.98
CA PRO A 17 -13.01 -2.70 -10.03
C PRO A 17 -11.52 -2.41 -9.85
N ILE A 18 -10.74 -2.58 -10.91
CA ILE A 18 -9.38 -2.04 -10.94
C ILE A 18 -9.52 -0.54 -10.66
N PRO A 19 -8.81 0.01 -9.65
CA PRO A 19 -8.86 1.44 -9.38
C PRO A 19 -8.56 2.17 -10.68
N GLU A 20 -9.53 2.92 -11.20
CA GLU A 20 -9.36 3.68 -12.42
C GLU A 20 -8.20 4.66 -12.21
N LEU A 21 -7.24 4.60 -13.12
CA LEU A 21 -6.05 5.43 -13.01
C LEU A 21 -6.47 6.91 -13.15
N PRO A 22 -6.04 7.81 -12.24
CA PRO A 22 -6.36 9.22 -12.36
C PRO A 22 -5.94 9.77 -13.71
N GLN A 23 -6.76 10.65 -14.28
CA GLN A 23 -6.49 11.26 -15.59
C GLN A 23 -5.27 12.18 -15.56
N ASP A 24 -4.98 12.78 -14.41
CA ASP A 24 -3.86 13.69 -14.19
C ASP A 24 -2.76 13.01 -13.38
N LEU A 25 -1.99 12.14 -14.04
CA LEU A 25 -0.85 11.44 -13.42
C LEU A 25 0.34 12.37 -13.18
N GLU A 26 0.46 13.43 -13.96
CA GLU A 26 1.58 14.36 -13.88
C GLU A 26 1.56 15.20 -12.61
N HIS A 27 0.39 15.39 -11.99
CA HIS A 27 0.28 16.09 -10.70
C HIS A 27 -0.11 15.17 -9.54
N LEU A 28 -0.26 13.86 -9.81
CA LEU A 28 -0.61 12.89 -8.78
C LEU A 28 0.55 12.73 -7.80
N LEU A 29 0.30 13.04 -6.52
CA LEU A 29 1.30 12.83 -5.50
C LEU A 29 1.47 11.33 -5.20
N TYR A 30 2.68 10.92 -4.86
CA TYR A 30 3.00 9.54 -4.54
C TYR A 30 2.17 9.00 -3.36
N ASN A 31 1.92 9.81 -2.32
CA ASN A 31 1.03 9.44 -1.23
C ASN A 31 -0.41 9.16 -1.71
N GLU A 32 -0.93 9.94 -2.66
CA GLU A 32 -2.26 9.78 -3.25
C GLU A 32 -2.31 8.52 -4.11
N ALA A 33 -1.29 8.29 -4.94
CA ALA A 33 -1.15 7.08 -5.73
C ALA A 33 -1.17 5.81 -4.85
N LYS A 34 -0.48 5.82 -3.70
CA LYS A 34 -0.53 4.72 -2.72
C LYS A 34 -1.92 4.47 -2.16
N GLN A 35 -2.75 5.50 -2.00
CA GLN A 35 -4.11 5.36 -1.47
C GLN A 35 -5.07 4.71 -2.47
N LEU A 36 -4.75 4.69 -3.76
CA LEU A 36 -5.61 4.11 -4.80
C LEU A 36 -5.82 2.59 -4.67
N CYS A 37 -5.06 1.90 -3.83
CA CYS A 37 -5.26 0.47 -3.55
C CYS A 37 -5.98 0.26 -2.20
N PRO A 38 -7.33 0.30 -2.14
CA PRO A 38 -8.08 0.23 -0.89
C PRO A 38 -7.86 -1.08 -0.14
N THR A 39 -7.76 -2.21 -0.86
CA THR A 39 -7.53 -3.53 -0.26
C THR A 39 -6.20 -3.57 0.50
N TYR A 40 -5.14 -2.98 -0.06
CA TYR A 40 -3.85 -2.88 0.63
C TYR A 40 -3.94 -1.96 1.85
N GLN A 41 -4.60 -0.81 1.74
CA GLN A 41 -4.75 0.11 2.88
C GLN A 41 -5.48 -0.58 4.05
N VAL A 42 -6.57 -1.30 3.77
CA VAL A 42 -7.30 -2.07 4.78
C VAL A 42 -6.41 -3.15 5.40
N ALA A 43 -5.70 -3.94 4.58
CA ALA A 43 -4.81 -4.99 5.09
C ALA A 43 -3.69 -4.41 5.98
N LYS A 44 -3.10 -3.28 5.57
CA LYS A 44 -2.07 -2.56 6.32
C LYS A 44 -2.58 -2.07 7.67
N ASP A 45 -3.79 -1.51 7.74
CA ASP A 45 -4.37 -1.07 9.01
C ASP A 45 -4.69 -2.25 9.93
N ARG A 46 -5.20 -3.36 9.38
CA ARG A 46 -5.43 -4.60 10.15
C ARG A 46 -4.14 -5.17 10.73
N LEU A 47 -3.04 -5.08 9.99
CA LEU A 47 -1.71 -5.46 10.49
C LEU A 47 -1.33 -4.62 11.72
N PHE A 48 -1.44 -3.30 11.63
CA PHE A 48 -1.07 -2.40 12.73
C PHE A 48 -1.93 -2.64 13.97
N GLU A 49 -3.25 -2.79 13.79
CA GLU A 49 -4.17 -3.14 14.87
C GLU A 49 -3.82 -4.48 15.53
N ALA A 50 -3.43 -5.49 14.75
CA ALA A 50 -3.10 -6.80 15.28
C ALA A 50 -1.86 -6.76 16.19
N PHE A 51 -0.81 -6.03 15.78
CA PHE A 51 0.37 -5.82 16.63
C PHE A 51 0.04 -5.08 17.93
N GLU A 52 -0.79 -4.04 17.86
CA GLU A 52 -1.20 -3.28 19.04
C GLU A 52 -2.05 -4.13 19.99
N LYS A 53 -3.04 -4.87 19.46
CA LYS A 53 -3.90 -5.78 20.24
C LYS A 53 -3.10 -6.92 20.90
N ALA A 54 -2.08 -7.43 20.22
CA ALA A 54 -1.18 -8.44 20.75
C ALA A 54 -0.15 -7.90 21.76
N LYS A 55 -0.15 -6.58 22.03
CA LYS A 55 0.82 -5.89 22.91
C LYS A 55 2.28 -6.05 22.45
N LEU A 56 2.48 -6.13 21.14
CA LEU A 56 3.80 -6.27 20.51
C LEU A 56 4.43 -4.91 20.16
N GLY A 57 3.82 -3.82 20.63
CA GLY A 57 4.20 -2.46 20.30
C GLY A 57 3.36 -1.85 19.18
N ARG A 58 3.60 -0.57 18.90
CA ARG A 58 2.89 0.20 17.89
C ARG A 58 3.75 0.39 16.65
N TRP A 59 3.13 0.29 15.48
CA TRP A 59 3.84 0.52 14.22
C TRP A 59 4.28 1.98 14.09
N ILE A 60 5.57 2.21 13.85
CA ILE A 60 6.12 3.54 13.63
C ILE A 60 6.23 3.78 12.12
N LYS A 61 5.55 4.82 11.65
CA LYS A 61 5.59 5.24 10.23
C LYS A 61 6.54 6.42 10.10
N LYS A 62 7.04 6.62 8.89
CA LYS A 62 7.74 7.84 8.52
C LYS A 62 6.76 9.03 8.45
N PRO A 63 7.27 10.28 8.55
CA PRO A 63 6.44 11.48 8.33
C PRO A 63 5.81 11.48 6.94
N LEU A 64 4.62 12.07 6.81
CA LEU A 64 3.86 12.10 5.56
C LEU A 64 4.62 12.84 4.46
N GLU A 65 5.38 13.86 4.85
CA GLU A 65 6.20 14.71 3.99
C GLU A 65 7.16 13.90 3.13
N GLN A 66 7.57 12.70 3.59
CA GLN A 66 8.43 11.81 2.80
C GLN A 66 7.72 11.24 1.56
N ASP A 67 6.40 11.12 1.59
CA ASP A 67 5.59 10.60 0.47
C ASP A 67 4.89 11.76 -0.30
N GLN A 68 5.12 13.03 0.06
CA GLN A 68 4.53 14.20 -0.60
C GLN A 68 5.40 14.73 -1.75
N PHE A 69 5.50 13.94 -2.81
CA PHE A 69 6.18 14.33 -4.05
C PHE A 69 5.40 13.84 -5.26
N VAL A 70 5.58 14.52 -6.39
CA VAL A 70 5.03 14.09 -7.69
C VAL A 70 5.99 13.08 -8.31
N CYS A 71 5.46 11.99 -8.88
CA CYS A 71 6.27 11.07 -9.67
C CYS A 71 6.50 11.68 -11.06
N GLU A 72 7.72 12.14 -11.35
CA GLU A 72 8.09 12.47 -12.72
C GLU A 72 8.08 11.16 -13.54
N ILE A 73 7.13 11.02 -14.47
CA ILE A 73 7.20 10.03 -15.54
C ILE A 73 8.17 10.56 -16.59
N ALA A 74 9.38 10.94 -16.17
CA ALA A 74 10.45 11.24 -17.10
C ALA A 74 11.02 9.90 -17.57
N ASP A 75 11.53 9.86 -18.80
CA ASP A 75 12.24 8.74 -19.45
C ASP A 75 13.52 8.33 -18.69
N ALA A 76 13.40 8.00 -17.41
CA ALA A 76 14.49 7.57 -16.56
C ALA A 76 15.00 6.23 -17.08
N ASP A 77 16.31 6.16 -17.33
CA ASP A 77 16.98 4.91 -17.67
C ASP A 77 16.55 3.84 -16.64
N PRO A 78 15.95 2.72 -17.07
CA PRO A 78 15.53 1.65 -16.16
C PRO A 78 16.66 1.16 -15.25
N ASN A 79 17.92 1.31 -15.68
CA ASN A 79 19.10 0.95 -14.89
C ASN A 79 19.45 1.97 -13.80
N ALA A 80 18.95 3.20 -13.86
CA ALA A 80 19.18 4.23 -12.84
C ALA A 80 18.34 4.02 -11.57
N LEU A 81 17.24 3.25 -11.66
CA LEU A 81 16.34 3.00 -10.53
C LEU A 81 16.82 1.93 -9.54
N PHE A 82 17.78 1.08 -9.96
CA PHE A 82 18.20 -0.10 -9.18
C PHE A 82 19.73 -0.26 -9.04
N ALA A 83 20.51 0.78 -9.34
CA ALA A 83 21.96 0.79 -9.15
C ALA A 83 22.37 1.11 -7.70
#